data_AF-A0AAW8LJ15-F1
#
_entry.id   AF-A0AAW8LJ15-F1
#
_cell.length_a   1.000
_cell.length_b   1.000
_cell.length_c   1.000
_cell.angle_alpha   90.00
_cell.angle_beta   90.00
_cell.angle_gamma   90.00
#
_symmetry.space_group_name_H-M   'P 1'
#
loop_
_entity.id
_entity.type
_entity.pdbx_description
1 polymer ?
#
loop_
_entity_poly.entity_id
_entity_poly.type
_entity_poly.pdbx_seq_one_letter_code
_entity_poly.pdbx_strand_id
1 'polypeptide(L)'
;MNTNTKKPVLQKPGSDSSSRFSGARNFAAGETETEVPVQDQVKAAPVANKKATAKKAPPLKPVKNDAPTVRENFDLEEDLSNQMRFFLANSRKFRSKRAFLTQCLIDGLKKYDGQ
;
A
#
# COMPACT_ATOMS: atom_id res chain seq x y z
N MET A 1 -51.22 23.50 20.35
CA MET A 1 -51.15 22.22 19.60
C MET A 1 -49.68 21.88 19.40
N ASN A 2 -49.23 20.76 19.96
CA ASN A 2 -47.83 20.33 20.02
C ASN A 2 -47.34 19.75 18.67
N THR A 3 -46.15 20.15 18.21
CA THR A 3 -45.43 19.45 17.13
C THR A 3 -44.17 18.81 17.71
N ASN A 4 -44.29 17.52 18.00
CA ASN A 4 -43.25 16.67 18.56
C ASN A 4 -42.35 16.18 17.41
N THR A 5 -41.22 16.82 17.15
CA THR A 5 -40.23 16.38 16.14
C THR A 5 -39.20 15.45 16.77
N LYS A 6 -39.50 14.14 16.78
CA LYS A 6 -38.53 13.09 17.12
C LYS A 6 -37.48 12.98 16.00
N LYS A 7 -36.22 13.26 16.33
CA LYS A 7 -35.06 12.99 15.44
C LYS A 7 -34.87 11.46 15.31
N PRO A 8 -34.53 10.92 14.12
CA PRO A 8 -34.18 9.51 13.99
C PRO A 8 -32.83 9.26 14.68
N VAL A 9 -32.84 8.34 15.64
CA VAL A 9 -31.62 7.84 16.29
C VAL A 9 -30.85 7.01 15.26
N LEU A 10 -29.68 7.50 14.88
CA LEU A 10 -28.73 6.73 14.07
C LEU A 10 -28.17 5.60 14.95
N GLN A 11 -28.73 4.40 14.83
CA GLN A 11 -28.17 3.20 15.46
C GLN A 11 -26.82 2.90 14.83
N LYS A 12 -25.74 3.09 15.60
CA LYS A 12 -24.41 2.59 15.24
C LYS A 12 -24.51 1.06 15.15
N PRO A 13 -24.05 0.41 14.06
CA PRO A 13 -24.03 -1.04 14.00
C PRO A 13 -23.15 -1.57 15.13
N GLY A 14 -23.70 -2.53 15.88
CA GLY A 14 -23.11 -3.11 17.08
C GLY A 14 -21.64 -3.48 16.89
N SER A 15 -20.85 -3.21 17.93
CA SER A 15 -19.44 -3.59 18.04
C SER A 15 -19.29 -5.07 18.36
N ASP A 16 -19.95 -5.94 17.60
CA ASP A 16 -19.65 -7.38 17.62
C ASP A 16 -18.44 -7.62 16.71
N SER A 17 -17.27 -7.24 17.20
CA SER A 17 -15.99 -7.35 16.51
C SER A 17 -15.53 -8.80 16.29
N SER A 18 -16.23 -9.80 16.84
CA SER A 18 -15.81 -11.21 16.76
C SER A 18 -16.32 -11.93 15.50
N SER A 19 -17.38 -11.43 14.85
CA SER A 19 -18.02 -12.17 13.75
C SER A 19 -17.43 -11.86 12.37
N ARG A 20 -16.84 -10.68 12.16
CA ARG A 20 -16.31 -10.26 10.83
C ARG A 20 -15.04 -10.99 10.40
N PHE A 21 -14.29 -11.56 11.36
CA PHE A 21 -13.00 -12.21 11.10
C PHE A 21 -12.98 -13.70 11.42
N SER A 22 -14.13 -14.29 11.78
CA SER A 22 -14.23 -15.74 12.05
C SER A 22 -13.84 -16.57 10.83
N GLY A 23 -14.20 -16.12 9.62
CA GLY A 23 -13.80 -16.78 8.37
C GLY A 23 -12.30 -16.76 8.04
N ALA A 24 -11.53 -15.82 8.63
CA ALA A 24 -10.09 -15.74 8.38
C ALA A 24 -9.30 -16.89 9.03
N ARG A 25 -9.81 -17.46 10.13
CA ARG A 25 -9.18 -18.61 10.79
C ARG A 25 -9.30 -19.88 9.96
N ASN A 26 -10.47 -20.12 9.36
CA ASN A 26 -10.71 -21.29 8.52
C ASN A 26 -9.91 -21.22 7.20
N PHE A 27 -9.71 -20.02 6.65
CA PHE A 27 -8.88 -19.82 5.46
C PHE A 27 -7.39 -20.10 5.72
N ALA A 28 -6.88 -19.76 6.91
CA ALA A 28 -5.50 -20.02 7.30
C ALA A 28 -5.23 -21.50 7.65
N ALA A 29 -6.27 -22.24 8.08
CA ALA A 29 -6.17 -23.66 8.44
C ALA A 29 -6.15 -24.60 7.21
N GLY A 30 -6.59 -24.15 6.03
CA GLY A 30 -6.51 -24.92 4.79
C GLY A 30 -7.43 -26.15 4.75
N GLU A 31 -8.43 -26.24 5.63
CA GLU A 31 -9.45 -27.27 5.60
C GLU A 31 -10.57 -26.85 4.65
N THR A 32 -10.45 -27.22 3.37
CA THR A 32 -11.58 -27.21 2.44
C THR A 32 -12.27 -28.57 2.54
N GLU A 33 -13.19 -28.71 3.49
CA GLU A 33 -14.26 -29.70 3.34
C GLU A 33 -15.32 -29.09 2.42
N THR A 34 -15.40 -29.62 1.21
CA THR A 34 -16.58 -29.45 0.38
C THR A 34 -16.86 -30.79 -0.27
N GLU A 35 -17.66 -31.61 0.42
CA GLU A 35 -18.42 -32.66 -0.23
C GLU A 35 -19.41 -32.01 -1.20
N VAL A 36 -19.20 -32.20 -2.50
CA VAL A 36 -20.29 -32.32 -3.48
C VAL A 36 -19.88 -33.43 -4.46
N PRO A 37 -20.71 -34.44 -4.71
CA PRO A 37 -20.31 -35.60 -5.50
C PRO A 37 -20.56 -35.41 -7.01
N VAL A 38 -19.79 -36.18 -7.80
CA VAL A 38 -20.03 -36.69 -9.16
C VAL A 38 -19.52 -35.89 -10.38
N GLN A 39 -18.43 -36.45 -10.97
CA GLN A 39 -18.03 -36.59 -12.39
C GLN A 39 -17.75 -35.30 -13.19
N ASP A 40 -16.64 -35.12 -13.90
CA ASP A 40 -16.08 -35.97 -14.95
C ASP A 40 -14.58 -35.70 -15.21
N GLN A 41 -13.94 -36.64 -15.90
CA GLN A 41 -12.50 -36.72 -16.12
C GLN A 41 -11.89 -35.56 -16.92
N VAL A 42 -10.73 -35.07 -16.48
CA VAL A 42 -9.61 -34.73 -17.39
C VAL A 42 -8.27 -34.95 -16.69
N LYS A 43 -7.45 -35.83 -17.28
CA LYS A 43 -6.05 -36.05 -16.89
C LYS A 43 -5.23 -34.77 -17.10
N ALA A 44 -4.74 -34.19 -16.01
CA ALA A 44 -3.66 -33.21 -16.03
C ALA A 44 -2.53 -33.67 -15.09
N ALA A 45 -1.30 -33.59 -15.58
CA ALA A 45 -0.08 -34.06 -14.96
C ALA A 45 0.13 -33.53 -13.51
N PRO A 46 0.85 -34.26 -12.64
CA PRO A 46 1.14 -33.78 -11.29
C PRO A 46 2.10 -32.59 -11.35
N VAL A 47 1.55 -31.38 -11.23
CA VAL A 47 2.35 -30.17 -10.99
C VAL A 47 2.87 -30.28 -9.56
N ALA A 48 4.14 -30.69 -9.44
CA ALA A 48 4.85 -30.74 -8.17
C ALA A 48 4.77 -29.37 -7.50
N ASN A 49 3.89 -29.27 -6.50
CA ASN A 49 3.63 -28.07 -5.72
C ASN A 49 4.82 -27.86 -4.79
N LYS A 50 5.90 -27.28 -5.33
CA LYS A 50 7.07 -26.86 -4.55
C LYS A 50 6.61 -25.72 -3.65
N LYS A 51 6.26 -26.08 -2.42
CA LYS A 51 5.96 -25.20 -1.29
C LYS A 51 7.14 -24.23 -1.15
N ALA A 52 7.04 -23.06 -1.77
CA ALA A 52 8.00 -22.00 -1.64
C ALA A 52 7.99 -21.56 -0.17
N THR A 53 9.02 -21.97 0.57
CA THR A 53 9.27 -21.48 1.92
C THR A 53 9.51 -19.98 1.80
N ALA A 54 8.49 -19.19 2.08
CA ALA A 54 8.55 -17.74 2.09
C ALA A 54 9.59 -17.33 3.13
N LYS A 55 10.82 -17.06 2.67
CA LYS A 55 11.86 -16.44 3.49
C LYS A 55 11.28 -15.11 3.95
N LYS A 56 11.01 -14.98 5.26
CA LYS A 56 10.56 -13.74 5.89
C LYS A 56 11.50 -12.62 5.43
N ALA A 57 10.98 -11.68 4.63
CA ALA A 57 11.74 -10.51 4.23
C ALA A 57 12.18 -9.76 5.50
N PRO A 58 13.45 -9.36 5.63
CA PRO A 58 13.90 -8.64 6.80
C PRO A 58 13.13 -7.32 6.93
N PRO A 59 12.86 -6.86 8.16
CA PRO A 59 12.17 -5.59 8.38
C PRO A 59 12.99 -4.45 7.77
N LEU A 60 12.33 -3.63 6.95
CA LEU A 60 12.95 -2.45 6.36
C LEU A 60 13.31 -1.47 7.48
N LYS A 61 14.61 -1.25 7.69
CA LYS A 61 15.08 -0.25 8.64
C LYS A 61 14.79 1.14 8.06
N PRO A 62 14.21 2.07 8.86
CA PRO A 62 14.07 3.45 8.42
C PRO A 62 15.45 4.03 8.15
N VAL A 63 15.61 4.61 6.95
CA VAL A 63 16.82 5.34 6.59
C VAL A 63 16.87 6.60 7.46
N LYS A 64 17.92 6.74 8.27
CA LYS A 64 18.15 7.95 9.05
C LYS A 64 18.44 9.09 8.07
N ASN A 65 17.67 10.18 8.15
CA ASN A 65 18.00 11.41 7.46
C ASN A 65 18.95 12.22 8.35
N ASP A 66 20.01 12.78 7.78
CA ASP A 66 21.01 13.53 8.54
C ASP A 66 20.48 14.88 9.06
N ALA A 67 19.44 15.42 8.43
CA ALA A 67 18.82 16.69 8.78
C ALA A 67 17.33 16.53 9.12
N PRO A 68 16.81 17.31 10.09
CA PRO A 68 15.39 17.36 10.39
C PRO A 68 14.61 17.82 9.17
N THR A 69 13.50 17.16 8.87
CA THR A 69 12.65 17.51 7.73
C THR A 69 11.19 17.43 8.02
N VAL A 70 10.46 18.37 7.42
CA VAL A 70 8.99 18.39 7.36
C VAL A 70 8.54 17.70 6.09
N ARG A 71 7.41 16.99 6.16
CA ARG A 71 6.79 16.37 4.99
C ARG A 71 5.87 17.38 4.33
N GLU A 72 6.16 17.68 3.07
CA GLU A 72 5.31 18.50 2.21
C GLU A 72 4.67 17.60 1.15
N ASN A 73 3.39 17.85 0.86
CA ASN A 73 2.65 17.17 -0.20
C ASN A 73 2.35 18.20 -1.28
N PHE A 74 2.72 17.89 -2.52
CA PHE A 74 2.45 18.71 -3.69
C PHE A 74 2.11 17.79 -4.87
N ASP A 75 1.29 18.30 -5.77
CA ASP A 75 0.90 17.59 -6.97
C ASP A 75 1.99 17.72 -8.05
N LEU A 76 2.19 16.65 -8.80
CA LEU A 76 3.12 16.58 -9.93
C LEU A 76 2.37 15.99 -11.12
N GLU A 77 2.62 16.55 -12.30
CA GLU A 77 2.17 15.95 -13.55
C GLU A 77 2.68 14.51 -13.68
N GLU A 78 1.83 13.63 -14.21
CA GLU A 78 2.11 12.20 -14.28
C GLU A 78 3.35 11.92 -15.13
N ASP A 79 3.47 12.57 -16.29
CA ASP A 79 4.61 12.44 -17.19
C ASP A 79 5.92 12.88 -16.54
N LEU A 80 5.89 14.01 -15.82
CA LEU A 80 7.05 14.51 -15.09
C LEU A 80 7.46 13.55 -13.97
N SER A 81 6.49 12.98 -13.26
CA SER A 81 6.74 11.96 -12.24
C SER A 81 7.40 10.71 -12.83
N ASN A 82 6.95 10.26 -14.00
CA ASN A 82 7.51 9.11 -14.72
C ASN A 82 8.93 9.39 -15.21
N GLN A 83 9.17 10.54 -15.84
CA GLN A 83 10.50 10.95 -16.28
C GLN A 83 11.49 11.05 -15.12
N MET A 84 11.07 11.64 -13.99
CA MET A 84 11.91 11.73 -12.80
C MET A 84 12.25 10.35 -12.24
N ARG A 85 11.29 9.42 -12.17
CA ARG A 85 11.55 8.04 -11.71
C ARG A 85 12.54 7.34 -12.63
N PHE A 86 12.38 7.47 -13.94
CA PHE A 86 13.30 6.91 -14.92
C PHE A 86 14.71 7.52 -14.79
N PHE A 87 14.80 8.84 -14.63
CA PHE A 87 16.07 9.52 -14.41
C PHE A 87 16.76 9.03 -13.12
N LEU A 88 16.03 8.92 -12.01
CA LEU A 88 16.57 8.47 -10.73
C LEU A 88 17.02 7.00 -10.76
N ALA A 89 16.35 6.15 -11.53
CA ALA A 89 16.75 4.76 -11.70
C ALA A 89 18.10 4.63 -12.43
N ASN A 90 18.36 5.54 -13.37
CA ASN A 90 19.57 5.51 -14.21
C ASN A 90 20.70 6.42 -13.71
N SER A 91 20.39 7.37 -12.82
CA SER A 91 21.35 8.35 -12.33
C SER A 91 22.17 7.79 -11.17
N ARG A 92 23.50 7.92 -11.28
CA ARG A 92 24.41 7.67 -10.15
C ARG A 92 24.54 8.86 -9.20
N LYS A 93 24.08 10.05 -9.62
CA LYS A 93 24.26 11.31 -8.89
C LYS A 93 23.32 11.43 -7.70
N PHE A 94 22.07 10.98 -7.86
CA PHE A 94 21.05 11.13 -6.82
C PHE A 94 20.58 9.76 -6.32
N ARG A 95 20.76 9.51 -5.03
CA ARG A 95 20.36 8.26 -4.39
C ARG A 95 18.86 8.16 -4.12
N SER A 96 18.17 9.31 -4.01
CA SER A 96 16.75 9.37 -3.66
C SER A 96 16.04 10.53 -4.37
N LYS A 97 14.72 10.37 -4.55
CA LYS A 97 13.84 11.44 -5.08
C LYS A 97 13.97 12.73 -4.27
N ARG A 98 14.07 12.62 -2.95
CA ARG A 98 14.26 13.76 -2.05
C ARG A 98 15.55 14.50 -2.36
N ALA A 99 16.69 13.79 -2.44
CA ALA A 99 17.99 14.43 -2.72
C ALA A 99 17.98 15.19 -4.06
N PHE A 100 17.37 14.61 -5.08
CA PHE A 100 17.21 15.25 -6.38
C PHE A 100 16.34 16.53 -6.29
N LEU A 101 15.15 16.43 -5.71
CA LEU A 101 14.23 17.57 -5.60
C LEU A 101 14.81 18.69 -4.73
N THR A 102 15.47 18.35 -3.62
CA THR A 102 16.14 19.34 -2.77
C THR A 102 17.21 20.10 -3.56
N GLN A 103 18.00 19.41 -4.39
CA GLN A 103 19.00 20.06 -5.23
C GLN A 103 18.34 20.95 -6.30
N CYS A 104 17.29 20.47 -6.96
CA CYS A 104 16.55 21.27 -7.93
C CYS A 104 15.98 22.56 -7.32
N LEU A 105 15.45 22.49 -6.10
CA LEU A 105 14.94 23.66 -5.40
C LEU A 105 16.07 24.63 -5.01
N ILE A 106 17.19 24.13 -4.49
CA ILE A 106 18.36 24.97 -4.18
C ILE A 106 18.87 25.69 -5.44
N ASP A 107 19.02 24.95 -6.54
CA ASP A 107 19.53 25.49 -7.80
C ASP A 107 18.51 26.47 -8.41
N GLY A 108 17.21 26.18 -8.30
CA GLY A 108 16.14 27.07 -8.71
C GLY A 108 16.15 28.37 -7.91
N LEU A 109 16.15 28.30 -6.58
CA LEU A 109 16.19 29.48 -5.71
C LEU A 109 17.41 30.35 -5.98
N LYS A 110 18.59 29.75 -6.19
CA LYS A 110 19.79 30.51 -6.56
C LYS A 110 19.68 31.17 -7.93
N LYS A 111 19.05 30.49 -8.90
CA LYS A 111 18.90 31.00 -10.27
C LYS A 111 17.94 32.19 -10.33
N TYR A 112 16.90 32.19 -9.49
CA TYR A 112 15.88 33.22 -9.43
C TYR A 112 16.08 34.19 -8.25
N ASP A 113 17.24 34.15 -7.60
CA ASP A 113 17.56 35.08 -6.51
C ASP A 113 17.66 36.52 -7.05
N GLY A 114 16.93 37.44 -6.43
CA GLY A 114 16.88 38.85 -6.83
C GLY A 114 15.91 39.19 -7.98
N GLN A 115 14.99 38.30 -8.35
CA GLN A 115 13.81 38.65 -9.16
C GLN A 115 12.66 39.19 -8.30
#